data_AF-A0AAV2P6S6-F1
#
_entry.id   AF-A0AAV2P6S6-F1
#
_cell.length_a   1.000
_cell.length_b   1.000
_cell.length_c   1.000
_cell.angle_alpha   90.00
_cell.angle_beta   90.00
_cell.angle_gamma   90.00
#
_symmetry.space_group_name_H-M   'P 1'
#
loop_
_entity.id
_entity.type
_entity.pdbx_description
1 polymer ?
#
loop_
_entity_poly.entity_id
_entity_poly.type
_entity_poly.pdbx_seq_one_letter_code
_entity_poly.pdbx_strand_id
1 'polypeptide(L)'
;MSKNKHYTPVERKIFLEILKDFKHVIEVKKSDTSTLHDKEVAWTEICKRYNECTMIMQERTVQQLKKLWANLKQTQRDVLTKEKQARLATGGGPPLPETNIDPDIATIAPHIMKAAPVLFTSNMTKNEINDK
;
A
#
# COMPACT_ATOMS: atom_id res chain seq x y z
N MET A 1 10.79 -19.20 -19.51
CA MET A 1 9.98 -18.15 -18.85
C MET A 1 9.65 -18.64 -17.43
N SER A 2 10.39 -18.20 -16.42
CA SER A 2 10.12 -18.59 -15.03
C SER A 2 8.85 -17.89 -14.53
N LYS A 3 7.91 -18.64 -13.95
CA LYS A 3 6.66 -18.06 -13.41
C LYS A 3 7.03 -17.06 -12.30
N ASN A 4 6.40 -15.88 -12.29
CA ASN A 4 6.56 -14.91 -11.20
C ASN A 4 6.16 -15.57 -9.87
N LYS A 5 7.13 -15.83 -8.98
CA LYS A 5 6.84 -16.38 -7.65
C LYS A 5 6.23 -15.29 -6.77
N HIS A 6 5.16 -15.65 -6.06
CA HIS A 6 4.56 -14.79 -5.04
C HIS A 6 5.54 -14.55 -3.88
N TYR A 7 5.45 -13.36 -3.27
CA TYR A 7 6.20 -13.03 -2.07
C TYR A 7 5.68 -13.84 -0.87
N THR A 8 6.56 -14.58 -0.22
CA THR A 8 6.27 -15.26 1.04
C THR A 8 6.08 -14.24 2.18
N PRO A 9 5.50 -14.63 3.32
CA PRO A 9 5.39 -13.75 4.48
C PRO A 9 6.75 -13.27 5.00
N VAL A 10 7.76 -14.14 4.97
CA VAL A 10 9.14 -13.81 5.39
C VAL A 10 9.75 -12.77 4.47
N GLU A 11 9.62 -12.95 3.15
CA GLU A 11 10.09 -11.98 2.16
C GLU A 11 9.43 -10.60 2.35
N ARG A 12 8.12 -10.57 2.64
CA ARG A 12 7.42 -9.31 2.92
C ARG A 12 7.93 -8.63 4.20
N LYS A 13 8.21 -9.41 5.24
CA LYS A 13 8.75 -8.88 6.50
C LYS A 13 10.15 -8.28 6.30
N ILE A 14 11.04 -8.98 5.58
CA ILE A 14 12.36 -8.46 5.22
C ILE A 14 12.24 -7.15 4.43
N PHE A 15 11.33 -7.12 3.44
CA PHE A 15 11.07 -5.91 2.68
C PHE A 15 10.64 -4.74 3.57
N LEU A 16 9.70 -4.95 4.49
CA LEU A 16 9.20 -3.92 5.39
C LEU A 16 10.29 -3.43 6.36
N GLU A 17 11.10 -4.32 6.91
CA GLU A 17 12.22 -3.95 7.79
C GLU A 17 13.25 -3.06 7.07
N ILE A 18 13.63 -3.41 5.84
CA ILE A 18 14.52 -2.57 5.03
C ILE A 18 13.84 -1.23 4.71
N LEU A 19 12.58 -1.26 4.27
CA LEU A 19 11.83 -0.06 3.87
C LEU A 19 11.70 0.94 5.03
N LYS A 20 11.60 0.44 6.26
CA LYS A 20 11.46 1.24 7.49
C LYS A 20 12.62 2.23 7.69
N ASP A 21 13.84 1.84 7.34
CA ASP A 21 15.02 2.72 7.41
C ASP A 21 14.90 3.91 6.44
N PHE A 22 14.27 3.69 5.28
CA PHE A 22 14.11 4.68 4.22
C PHE A 22 12.77 5.44 4.28
N LYS A 23 11.92 5.19 5.29
CA LYS A 23 10.56 5.77 5.36
C LYS A 23 10.53 7.29 5.20
N HIS A 24 11.55 7.97 5.72
CA HIS A 24 11.68 9.43 5.72
C HIS A 24 12.00 10.00 4.33
N VAL A 25 12.41 9.17 3.37
CA VAL A 25 12.61 9.54 1.96
C VAL A 25 11.44 9.03 1.11
N ILE A 26 11.07 7.77 1.30
CA ILE A 26 10.04 7.11 0.47
C ILE A 26 8.65 7.71 0.66
N GLU A 27 8.28 8.08 1.89
CA GLU A 27 6.93 8.59 2.20
C GLU A 27 6.85 10.13 2.18
N VAL A 28 7.89 10.80 1.66
CA VAL A 28 7.85 12.25 1.40
C VAL A 28 6.81 12.54 0.32
N LYS A 29 5.85 13.43 0.60
CA LYS A 29 4.80 13.81 -0.35
C LYS A 29 5.23 14.82 -1.41
N LYS A 30 6.42 15.41 -1.27
CA LYS A 30 7.01 16.34 -2.25
C LYS A 30 7.49 15.61 -3.50
N SER A 31 7.50 16.34 -4.62
CA SER A 31 7.81 15.83 -5.97
C SER A 31 8.68 16.81 -6.76
N ASP A 32 9.55 17.55 -6.08
CA ASP A 32 10.61 18.34 -6.72
C ASP A 32 11.74 17.43 -7.25
N THR A 33 12.55 17.94 -8.18
CA THR A 33 13.58 17.15 -8.86
C THR A 33 14.57 16.49 -7.89
N SER A 34 14.95 17.19 -6.82
CA SER A 34 15.83 16.64 -5.79
C SER A 34 15.16 15.47 -5.07
N THR A 35 13.92 15.65 -4.57
CA THR A 35 13.24 14.58 -3.84
C THR A 35 12.89 13.37 -4.72
N LEU A 36 12.67 13.57 -6.02
CA LEU A 36 12.50 12.46 -6.94
C LEU A 36 13.80 11.66 -7.08
N HIS A 37 14.93 12.34 -7.25
CA HIS A 37 16.25 11.69 -7.31
C HIS A 37 16.57 10.94 -6.01
N ASP A 38 16.34 11.57 -4.85
CA ASP A 38 16.56 10.94 -3.55
C ASP A 38 15.73 9.66 -3.38
N LYS A 39 14.48 9.68 -3.84
CA LYS A 39 13.61 8.49 -3.86
C LYS A 39 14.16 7.41 -4.79
N GLU A 40 14.66 7.76 -5.98
CA GLU A 40 15.25 6.80 -6.91
C GLU A 40 16.49 6.12 -6.32
N VAL A 41 17.37 6.90 -5.69
CA VAL A 41 18.55 6.39 -4.98
C VAL A 41 18.12 5.46 -3.84
N ALA A 42 17.18 5.91 -2.99
CA ALA A 42 16.67 5.10 -1.89
C ALA A 42 16.05 3.78 -2.37
N TRP A 43 15.24 3.81 -3.43
CA TRP A 43 14.65 2.60 -4.01
C TRP A 43 15.69 1.64 -4.59
N THR A 44 16.75 2.17 -5.20
CA THR A 44 17.86 1.36 -5.71
C THR A 44 18.58 0.65 -4.58
N GLU A 45 18.86 1.37 -3.48
CA GLU A 45 19.50 0.80 -2.28
C GLU A 45 18.61 -0.23 -1.58
N ILE A 46 17.30 0.04 -1.43
CA ILE A 46 16.33 -0.94 -0.91
C ILE A 46 16.36 -2.22 -1.75
N CYS A 47 16.34 -2.08 -3.08
CA CYS A 47 16.35 -3.21 -4.00
C CYS A 47 17.62 -4.04 -3.87
N LYS A 48 18.77 -3.37 -3.74
CA LYS A 48 20.06 -4.01 -3.51
C LYS A 48 20.06 -4.80 -2.20
N ARG A 49 19.76 -4.14 -1.06
CA ARG A 49 19.71 -4.79 0.26
C ARG A 49 18.74 -5.96 0.31
N TYR A 50 17.58 -5.81 -0.34
CA TYR A 50 16.60 -6.88 -0.42
C TYR A 50 17.18 -8.09 -1.15
N ASN A 51 17.75 -7.91 -2.35
CA ASN A 51 18.30 -9.02 -3.13
C ASN A 51 19.55 -9.66 -2.49
N GLU A 52 20.32 -8.91 -1.70
CA GLU A 52 21.47 -9.41 -0.94
C GLU A 52 21.07 -10.26 0.29
N CYS A 53 19.80 -10.23 0.71
CA CYS A 53 19.35 -11.03 1.84
C CYS A 53 19.31 -12.52 1.48
N THR A 54 19.97 -13.36 2.29
CA THR A 54 20.09 -14.81 2.08
C THR A 54 18.75 -15.57 2.03
N MET A 55 17.71 -14.99 2.63
CA MET A 55 16.34 -15.53 2.65
C MET A 55 15.56 -15.26 1.36
N ILE A 56 16.08 -14.43 0.45
CA ILE A 56 15.44 -14.11 -0.83
C ILE A 56 15.84 -15.14 -1.87
N MET A 57 14.86 -15.89 -2.36
CA MET A 57 15.09 -16.97 -3.34
C MET A 57 15.04 -16.49 -4.79
N GLN A 58 14.52 -15.28 -5.02
CA GLN A 58 14.38 -14.71 -6.36
C GLN A 58 14.66 -13.21 -6.31
N GLU A 59 15.62 -12.78 -7.13
CA GLU A 59 15.91 -11.37 -7.30
C GLU A 59 14.69 -10.59 -7.80
N ARG A 60 14.54 -9.38 -7.29
CA ARG A 60 13.47 -8.45 -7.65
C ARG A 60 14.06 -7.20 -8.26
N THR A 61 13.27 -6.58 -9.12
CA THR A 61 13.58 -5.25 -9.65
C THR A 61 12.97 -4.19 -8.75
N VAL A 62 13.53 -2.97 -8.83
CA VAL A 62 12.98 -1.78 -8.16
C VAL A 62 11.48 -1.61 -8.44
N GLN A 63 11.05 -1.83 -9.69
CA GLN A 63 9.65 -1.69 -10.08
C GLN A 63 8.75 -2.73 -9.39
N GLN A 64 9.23 -3.96 -9.22
CA GLN A 64 8.49 -5.01 -8.51
C GLN A 64 8.33 -4.68 -7.02
N LEU A 65 9.36 -4.12 -6.38
CA LEU A 65 9.32 -3.72 -4.97
C LEU A 65 8.44 -2.48 -4.76
N LYS A 66 8.51 -1.49 -5.66
CA LYS A 66 7.57 -0.35 -5.68
C LYS A 66 6.12 -0.83 -5.78
N LYS A 67 5.85 -1.80 -6.68
CA LYS A 67 4.53 -2.40 -6.84
C LYS A 67 4.09 -3.18 -5.61
N LEU A 68 4.99 -3.94 -4.99
CA LEU A 68 4.73 -4.63 -3.72
C LEU A 68 4.29 -3.63 -2.65
N TRP A 69 5.03 -2.53 -2.47
CA TRP A 69 4.68 -1.50 -1.49
C TRP A 69 3.32 -0.86 -1.77
N ALA A 70 3.05 -0.50 -3.03
CA ALA A 70 1.75 0.06 -3.43
C ALA A 70 0.60 -0.90 -3.09
N ASN A 71 0.78 -2.20 -3.35
CA ASN A 71 -0.22 -3.23 -3.05
C ASN A 71 -0.41 -3.39 -1.54
N LEU A 72 0.66 -3.44 -0.74
CA LEU A 72 0.58 -3.54 0.73
C LEU A 72 -0.20 -2.35 1.32
N LYS A 73 0.09 -1.13 0.86
CA LYS A 73 -0.67 0.07 1.24
C LYS A 73 -2.14 0.00 0.81
N GLN A 74 -2.42 -0.53 -0.37
CA GLN A 74 -3.79 -0.66 -0.88
C GLN A 74 -4.59 -1.66 -0.04
N THR A 75 -4.01 -2.82 0.27
CA THR A 75 -4.66 -3.82 1.12
C THR A 75 -5.05 -3.23 2.47
N GLN A 76 -4.16 -2.45 3.10
CA GLN A 76 -4.48 -1.76 4.36
C GLN A 76 -5.61 -0.73 4.20
N ARG A 77 -5.62 0.06 3.13
CA ARG A 77 -6.73 0.99 2.83
C ARG A 77 -8.06 0.27 2.61
N ASP A 78 -8.05 -0.86 1.93
CA ASP A 78 -9.27 -1.63 1.64
C ASP A 78 -9.87 -2.21 2.91
N VAL A 79 -9.03 -2.71 3.83
CA VAL A 79 -9.46 -3.19 5.16
C VAL A 79 -10.14 -2.06 5.94
N LEU A 80 -9.50 -0.89 6.01
CA LEU A 80 -10.05 0.30 6.67
C LEU A 80 -11.36 0.78 6.04
N THR A 81 -11.43 0.78 4.71
CA THR A 81 -12.61 1.24 3.97
C THR A 81 -13.80 0.30 4.19
N LYS A 82 -13.57 -1.02 4.12
CA LYS A 82 -14.61 -2.03 4.36
C LYS A 82 -15.16 -1.94 5.77
N GLU A 83 -14.29 -1.75 6.76
CA GLU A 83 -14.73 -1.59 8.14
C GLU A 83 -15.57 -0.33 8.33
N LYS A 84 -15.14 0.81 7.79
CA LYS A 84 -15.92 2.05 7.82
C LYS A 84 -17.29 1.87 7.14
N GLN A 85 -17.32 1.25 5.96
CA GLN A 85 -18.57 0.97 5.24
C GLN A 85 -19.53 0.14 6.08
N ALA A 86 -19.03 -0.88 6.78
CA ALA A 86 -19.85 -1.72 7.63
C ALA A 86 -20.33 -1.00 8.89
N ARG A 87 -19.52 -0.13 9.51
CA ARG A 87 -19.98 0.71 10.64
C ARG A 87 -21.10 1.66 10.22
N LEU A 88 -21.08 2.15 8.99
CA LEU A 88 -22.10 3.04 8.44
C LEU A 88 -23.35 2.30 7.95
N ALA A 89 -23.28 0.98 7.77
CA ALA A 89 -24.43 0.17 7.39
C ALA A 89 -25.34 -0.05 8.60
N THR A 90 -26.47 0.64 8.67
CA THR A 90 -27.45 0.56 9.76
C THR A 90 -28.39 -0.66 9.68
N GLY A 91 -27.97 -1.73 9.01
CA GLY A 91 -28.83 -2.85 8.61
C GLY A 91 -28.93 -4.01 9.62
N GLY A 92 -28.81 -3.78 10.93
CA GLY A 92 -29.04 -4.79 11.98
C GLY A 92 -28.17 -6.06 11.94
N GLY A 93 -27.11 -6.08 11.13
CA GLY A 93 -26.22 -7.22 10.97
C GLY A 93 -25.26 -7.41 12.16
N PRO A 94 -24.67 -8.61 12.31
CA PRO A 94 -23.68 -8.88 13.35
C PRO A 94 -22.48 -7.92 13.27
N PRO A 95 -21.83 -7.58 14.40
CA PRO A 95 -20.62 -6.77 14.41
C PRO A 95 -19.53 -7.47 13.57
N LEU A 96 -18.85 -6.70 12.73
CA LEU A 96 -17.74 -7.23 11.93
C LEU A 96 -16.57 -7.67 12.82
N PRO A 97 -15.80 -8.69 12.39
CA PRO A 97 -14.56 -9.06 13.05
C PRO A 97 -13.55 -7.89 13.04
N GLU A 98 -12.67 -7.88 14.05
CA GLU A 98 -11.64 -6.84 14.22
C GLU A 98 -10.77 -6.68 12.97
N THR A 99 -10.45 -5.42 12.65
CA THR A 99 -9.59 -5.08 11.52
C THR A 99 -8.14 -5.45 11.82
N ASN A 100 -7.59 -6.41 11.07
CA ASN A 100 -6.18 -6.77 11.19
C ASN A 100 -5.32 -5.78 10.39
N ILE A 101 -4.81 -4.77 11.09
CA ILE A 101 -3.88 -3.78 10.53
C ILE A 101 -2.46 -4.23 10.83
N ASP A 102 -1.61 -4.20 9.80
CA ASP A 102 -0.21 -4.58 9.93
C ASP A 102 0.55 -3.44 10.64
N PRO A 103 1.12 -3.70 11.85
CA PRO A 103 1.80 -2.68 12.63
C PRO A 103 3.06 -2.13 11.95
N ASP A 104 3.73 -2.93 11.12
CA ASP A 104 4.94 -2.50 10.41
C ASP A 104 4.57 -1.50 9.30
N ILE A 105 3.48 -1.78 8.57
CA ILE A 105 2.94 -0.84 7.57
C ILE A 105 2.46 0.45 8.24
N ALA A 106 1.77 0.36 9.38
CA ALA A 106 1.31 1.52 10.12
C ALA A 106 2.48 2.39 10.62
N THR A 107 3.59 1.77 10.99
CA THR A 107 4.82 2.47 11.43
C THR A 107 5.48 3.23 10.28
N ILE A 108 5.47 2.68 9.07
CA ILE A 108 6.11 3.29 7.89
C ILE A 108 5.22 4.38 7.30
N ALA A 109 3.92 4.12 7.17
CA ALA A 109 2.96 5.00 6.51
C ALA A 109 1.75 5.30 7.41
N PRO A 110 1.94 6.02 8.53
CA PRO A 110 0.87 6.29 9.50
C PRO A 110 -0.28 7.12 8.92
N HIS A 111 -0.04 7.85 7.83
CA HIS A 111 -1.09 8.65 7.19
C HIS A 111 -2.14 7.81 6.46
N ILE A 112 -1.86 6.53 6.16
CA ILE A 112 -2.86 5.58 5.62
C ILE A 112 -3.98 5.36 6.65
N MET A 113 -3.62 5.39 7.94
CA MET A 113 -4.52 5.18 9.07
C MET A 113 -5.38 6.40 9.37
N LYS A 114 -5.01 7.58 8.86
CA LYS A 114 -5.85 8.78 8.97
C LYS A 114 -6.99 8.62 7.98
N ALA A 115 -8.21 8.43 8.49
CA ALA A 115 -9.42 8.27 7.70
C ALA A 115 -9.48 9.34 6.60
N ALA A 116 -9.30 8.93 5.34
CA ALA A 116 -9.62 9.80 4.23
C ALA A 116 -11.14 10.02 4.21
N PRO A 117 -11.62 11.25 3.89
CA PRO A 117 -13.04 11.44 3.61
C PRO A 117 -13.42 10.47 2.49
N VAL A 118 -14.54 9.76 2.66
CA VAL A 118 -15.10 8.90 1.62
C VAL A 118 -15.54 9.82 0.49
N LEU A 119 -14.67 10.04 -0.49
CA LEU A 119 -15.09 10.57 -1.77
C LEU A 119 -15.91 9.46 -2.41
N PHE A 120 -17.22 9.56 -2.22
CA PHE A 120 -18.21 8.78 -2.93
C PHE A 120 -18.07 9.10 -4.42
N THR A 121 -17.19 8.40 -5.13
CA THR A 121 -17.14 8.44 -6.58
C THR A 121 -18.25 7.54 -7.10
N SER A 122 -19.50 7.94 -6.89
CA SER A 122 -20.60 7.37 -7.65
C SER A 122 -20.45 7.87 -9.07
N ASN A 123 -20.00 6.97 -9.95
CA ASN A 123 -20.20 7.11 -11.38
C ASN A 123 -21.69 6.89 -11.68
N MET A 124 -22.54 7.80 -11.21
CA MET A 124 -23.87 8.01 -11.78
C MET A 124 -23.67 8.94 -12.98
N THR A 125 -23.40 8.36 -14.15
CA THR A 125 -23.57 9.07 -15.42
C THR A 125 -25.03 9.49 -15.51
N LYS A 126 -25.30 10.76 -15.19
CA LYS A 126 -26.55 11.43 -15.54
C LYS A 126 -26.65 11.46 -17.06
N ASN A 127 -27.45 10.57 -17.62
CA ASN A 127 -28.01 10.76 -18.96
C ASN A 127 -29.34 10.03 -19.08
N GLU A 128 -30.29 10.41 -18.23
CA GLU A 128 -31.70 10.44 -18.58
C GLU A 128 -32.27 11.74 -18.01
N ILE A 129 -32.70 12.61 -18.92
CA ILE A 129 -33.86 13.52 -18.89
C ILE A 129 -33.66 14.40 -20.11
N ASN A 130 -34.33 14.06 -21.21
CA ASN A 130 -35.26 15.00 -21.80
C ASN A 130 -36.29 14.22 -22.63
N ASP A 131 -37.41 13.89 -21.97
CA ASP A 131 -38.70 13.84 -22.65
C ASP A 131 -39.00 15.23 -23.23
N LYS A 132 -39.18 15.30 -24.54
CA LYS A 132 -40.22 16.08 -25.21
C LYS A 132 -40.29 15.75 -26.69
#